data_AF-A0A7J5Z758-F1
#
_entry.id   AF-A0A7J5Z758-F1
#
_cell.length_a   1.000
_cell.length_b   1.000
_cell.length_c   1.000
_cell.angle_alpha   90.00
_cell.angle_beta   90.00
_cell.angle_gamma   90.00
#
_symmetry.space_group_name_H-M   'P 1'
#
loop_
_entity.id
_entity.type
_entity.pdbx_description
1 polymer ?
#
loop_
_entity_poly.entity_id
_entity_poly.type
_entity_poly.pdbx_seq_one_letter_code
_entity_poly.pdbx_strand_id
1 'polypeptide(L)'
;MTTPETPNGVVHRNIKTPQSEEISGPAAGNRNNVSDEDLRQWQKHAQRVKEKVLEQVQVQLSDLLDQAMTETVESFTQTQPKFNGKTTNKSAPSELFEINHIRTIYHMFIAVLLMFCLSTLAVDYIDQGRIVLEFDLLFFAFGKLGTVIWAWAVMFFYTLLVPYLTLVIWGSLYHTCPSKLGLSLGTGLILSAVQTYVLGLFPIFVVLQYQLPPASRFIVILEQIRFLMKSYSFIRETGPVIMRNTPKEGESPRFPSLSSYLYFLFCPTLIYRESYPRNTHIRWKYVGITTGMIFGCLFYAYFILVRLCVPVFRPETKQPFSKRTMVLAVFHSILPGIMLLLLCFFAFLHCWLNLFGELLRFADRMFYKDWWNSTSFANYYRTWNVVVHDWLYQYGYRDFLWLSKRKFRTAAMLSVFIVSAVVHEYALAMGFGFFYPVMFFLFAIFGVVFNFAMNDKRESPVFNVVMWASLFLGQGVQVCLYSQEWYAQIHCPRTENSFWEIVTPRSFATGHLACCVCCVSDPALVDIQLAGIGWESRYINQPQAASYQCDTKP
;
A
#
# COMPACT_ATOMS: atom_id res chain seq x y z
N MET A 1 -6.56 -82.72 -0.66
CA MET A 1 -6.07 -81.75 0.34
C MET A 1 -6.81 -80.45 0.10
N THR A 2 -7.45 -79.98 1.15
CA THR A 2 -8.59 -79.05 1.19
C THR A 2 -8.20 -77.57 1.03
N THR A 3 -9.11 -76.84 0.40
CA THR A 3 -9.38 -75.39 0.33
C THR A 3 -9.54 -74.71 1.72
N PRO A 4 -9.79 -73.37 1.86
CA PRO A 4 -9.31 -72.17 1.14
C PRO A 4 -9.04 -70.91 2.07
N GLU A 5 -8.78 -69.75 1.44
CA GLU A 5 -8.99 -68.33 1.89
C GLU A 5 -7.92 -67.48 2.66
N THR A 6 -7.30 -66.54 1.90
CA THR A 6 -7.12 -65.05 2.02
C THR A 6 -7.02 -64.25 3.36
N PRO A 7 -6.45 -63.00 3.35
CA PRO A 7 -5.32 -62.61 4.21
C PRO A 7 -5.55 -61.40 5.16
N ASN A 8 -4.49 -61.04 5.89
CA ASN A 8 -4.11 -59.75 6.52
C ASN A 8 -3.90 -59.82 8.04
N GLY A 9 -2.63 -60.01 8.44
CA GLY A 9 -2.16 -59.93 9.82
C GLY A 9 -1.46 -58.61 10.12
N VAL A 10 -2.06 -57.84 11.02
CA VAL A 10 -1.47 -56.75 11.81
C VAL A 10 -0.58 -57.37 12.89
N VAL A 11 0.62 -56.81 13.16
CA VAL A 11 1.39 -57.13 14.37
C VAL A 11 1.73 -55.84 15.13
N HIS A 12 0.98 -55.64 16.21
CA HIS A 12 1.27 -54.72 17.31
C HIS A 12 2.50 -55.21 18.11
N ARG A 13 3.39 -54.27 18.49
CA ARG A 13 4.44 -54.53 19.49
C ARG A 13 4.06 -53.82 20.79
N ASN A 14 3.98 -54.63 21.84
CA ASN A 14 3.37 -54.35 23.13
C ASN A 14 4.34 -53.63 24.09
N ILE A 15 3.77 -52.77 24.94
CA ILE A 15 4.41 -51.96 25.98
C ILE A 15 4.74 -52.84 27.20
N LYS A 16 5.90 -52.64 27.84
CA LYS A 16 6.19 -53.17 29.18
C LYS A 16 6.46 -52.04 30.17
N THR A 17 5.58 -51.92 31.15
CA THR A 17 5.75 -51.24 32.44
C THR A 17 6.54 -52.13 33.42
N PRO A 18 7.26 -51.56 34.39
CA PRO A 18 7.62 -52.29 35.62
C PRO A 18 7.20 -51.55 36.92
N GLN A 19 6.57 -52.31 37.82
CA GLN A 19 6.42 -52.12 39.29
C GLN A 19 7.41 -53.12 39.94
N SER A 20 8.40 -52.77 40.76
CA SER A 20 8.51 -52.24 42.15
C SER A 20 8.98 -53.32 43.15
N GLU A 21 9.71 -52.88 44.20
CA GLU A 21 10.35 -53.59 45.34
C GLU A 21 11.83 -54.03 45.13
N GLU A 22 12.85 -53.79 45.99
CA GLU A 22 13.07 -53.04 47.26
C GLU A 22 14.61 -53.17 47.57
N ILE A 23 15.43 -52.15 47.92
CA ILE A 23 16.00 -51.86 49.27
C ILE A 23 17.27 -50.95 49.16
N SER A 24 17.35 -49.94 50.06
CA SER A 24 18.48 -49.20 50.70
C SER A 24 19.41 -48.16 49.99
N GLY A 25 19.43 -46.93 50.56
CA GLY A 25 20.64 -46.12 50.80
C GLY A 25 20.94 -44.91 49.89
N PRO A 26 21.59 -43.82 50.37
CA PRO A 26 21.18 -42.43 50.09
C PRO A 26 22.00 -41.68 49.03
N ALA A 27 21.35 -40.88 48.17
CA ALA A 27 22.02 -39.86 47.34
C ALA A 27 21.07 -38.71 46.93
N ALA A 28 20.48 -38.03 47.90
CA ALA A 28 19.79 -36.76 47.68
C ALA A 28 20.79 -35.59 47.78
N GLY A 29 21.60 -35.40 46.74
CA GLY A 29 22.59 -34.31 46.71
C GLY A 29 23.10 -33.92 45.33
N ASN A 30 22.89 -34.74 44.29
CA ASN A 30 23.56 -34.55 43.01
C ASN A 30 22.63 -34.27 41.81
N ARG A 31 21.31 -34.27 42.00
CA ARG A 31 20.35 -34.06 40.88
C ARG A 31 20.05 -32.60 40.54
N ASN A 32 20.19 -31.68 41.51
CA ASN A 32 19.90 -30.26 41.26
C ASN A 32 21.07 -29.52 40.59
N ASN A 33 22.32 -29.88 40.91
CA ASN A 33 23.50 -29.25 40.28
C ASN A 33 23.67 -29.63 38.81
N VAL A 34 23.37 -30.88 38.43
CA VAL A 34 23.46 -31.33 37.03
C VAL A 34 22.42 -30.63 36.16
N SER A 35 21.20 -30.43 36.68
CA SER A 35 20.14 -29.71 35.96
C SER A 35 20.45 -28.22 35.77
N ASP A 36 21.08 -27.58 36.76
CA ASP A 36 21.46 -26.16 36.67
C ASP A 36 22.70 -25.94 35.76
N GLU A 37 23.64 -26.88 35.74
CA GLU A 37 24.78 -26.86 34.80
C GLU A 37 24.32 -27.08 33.36
N ASP A 38 23.41 -28.03 33.11
CA ASP A 38 22.81 -28.26 31.79
C ASP A 38 22.02 -27.03 31.31
N LEU A 39 21.26 -26.37 32.19
CA LEU A 39 20.52 -25.15 31.86
C LEU A 39 21.45 -23.98 31.51
N ARG A 40 22.54 -23.80 32.27
CA ARG A 40 23.59 -22.79 31.98
C ARG A 40 24.32 -23.09 30.68
N GLN A 41 24.59 -24.35 30.38
CA GLN A 41 25.23 -24.77 29.14
C GLN A 41 24.31 -24.52 27.94
N TRP A 42 23.00 -24.77 28.10
CA TRP A 42 22.00 -24.49 27.08
C TRP A 42 21.83 -22.98 26.83
N GLN A 43 21.81 -22.15 27.88
CA GLN A 43 21.78 -20.69 27.74
C GLN A 43 23.03 -20.15 27.02
N LYS A 44 24.23 -20.63 27.38
CA LYS A 44 25.48 -20.27 26.69
C LYS A 44 25.50 -20.73 25.23
N HIS A 45 24.87 -21.87 24.91
CA HIS A 45 24.75 -22.35 23.55
C HIS A 45 23.76 -21.49 22.75
N ALA A 46 22.59 -21.19 23.31
CA ALA A 46 21.59 -20.31 22.70
C ALA A 46 22.16 -18.91 22.43
N GLN A 47 22.96 -18.36 23.34
CA GLN A 47 23.59 -17.05 23.18
C GLN A 47 24.66 -17.04 22.08
N ARG A 48 25.48 -18.10 21.97
CA ARG A 48 26.43 -18.27 20.86
C ARG A 48 25.76 -18.49 19.52
N VAL A 49 24.65 -19.23 19.47
CA VAL A 49 23.85 -19.40 18.25
C VAL A 49 23.23 -18.07 17.85
N LYS A 50 22.69 -17.29 18.81
CA LYS A 50 22.17 -15.95 18.56
C LYS A 50 23.23 -15.01 17.97
N GLU A 51 24.44 -14.98 18.54
CA GLU A 51 25.55 -14.16 18.03
C GLU A 51 25.96 -14.58 16.62
N LYS A 52 26.14 -15.88 16.37
CA LYS A 52 26.48 -16.40 15.03
C LYS A 52 25.40 -16.09 13.99
N VAL A 53 24.14 -16.22 14.35
CA VAL A 53 23.01 -15.86 13.46
C VAL A 53 23.01 -14.35 13.19
N LEU A 54 23.25 -13.52 14.20
CA LEU A 54 23.31 -12.07 14.04
C LEU A 54 24.45 -11.64 13.10
N GLU A 55 25.63 -12.24 13.28
CA GLU A 55 26.81 -11.99 12.46
C GLU A 55 26.60 -12.46 11.01
N GLN A 56 26.03 -13.66 10.83
CA GLN A 56 25.72 -14.21 9.51
C GLN A 56 24.65 -13.38 8.78
N VAL A 57 23.63 -12.89 9.49
CA VAL A 57 22.63 -11.95 8.94
C VAL A 57 23.29 -10.63 8.54
N GLN A 58 24.22 -10.11 9.35
CA GLN A 58 24.89 -8.85 9.08
C GLN A 58 25.82 -8.92 7.86
N VAL A 59 26.56 -10.02 7.70
CA VAL A 59 27.43 -10.28 6.53
C VAL A 59 26.61 -10.54 5.27
N GLN A 60 25.56 -11.37 5.35
CA GLN A 60 24.70 -11.60 4.19
C GLN A 60 24.01 -10.32 3.73
N LEU A 61 23.63 -9.45 4.66
CA LEU A 61 23.04 -8.16 4.36
C LEU A 61 24.05 -7.17 3.76
N SER A 62 25.32 -7.17 4.21
CA SER A 62 26.33 -6.32 3.59
C SER A 62 26.58 -6.69 2.13
N ASP A 63 26.67 -7.99 1.83
CA ASP A 63 26.88 -8.48 0.46
C ASP A 63 25.71 -8.15 -0.46
N LEU A 64 24.48 -8.43 -0.02
CA LEU A 64 23.25 -8.12 -0.77
C LEU A 64 23.14 -6.63 -1.07
N LEU A 65 23.55 -5.80 -0.12
CA LEU A 65 23.49 -4.37 -0.28
C LEU A 65 24.60 -3.84 -1.18
N ASP A 66 25.81 -4.37 -1.09
CA ASP A 66 26.91 -3.98 -1.97
C ASP A 66 26.60 -4.40 -3.42
N GLN A 67 25.94 -5.53 -3.62
CA GLN A 67 25.42 -5.94 -4.93
C GLN A 67 24.30 -5.01 -5.42
N ALA A 68 23.31 -4.69 -4.58
CA ALA A 68 22.24 -3.75 -4.93
C ALA A 68 22.77 -2.32 -5.20
N MET A 69 23.81 -1.88 -4.48
CA MET A 69 24.50 -0.61 -4.74
C MET A 69 25.26 -0.65 -6.07
N THR A 70 25.87 -1.78 -6.43
CA THR A 70 26.59 -1.91 -7.70
C THR A 70 25.62 -1.90 -8.88
N GLU A 71 24.49 -2.63 -8.78
CA GLU A 71 23.43 -2.63 -9.79
C GLU A 71 22.76 -1.25 -9.95
N THR A 72 22.52 -0.54 -8.84
CA THR A 72 21.95 0.82 -8.90
C THR A 72 22.95 1.84 -9.42
N VAL A 73 24.23 1.74 -9.05
CA VAL A 73 25.30 2.57 -9.63
C VAL A 73 25.41 2.31 -11.13
N GLU A 74 25.40 1.06 -11.60
CA GLU A 74 25.42 0.72 -13.04
C GLU A 74 24.20 1.26 -13.79
N SER A 75 23.00 1.17 -13.19
CA SER A 75 21.80 1.81 -13.74
C SER A 75 21.95 3.35 -13.81
N PHE A 76 22.65 3.94 -12.85
CA PHE A 76 22.91 5.37 -12.77
C PHE A 76 24.02 5.82 -13.75
N THR A 77 25.05 5.01 -13.99
CA THR A 77 26.09 5.28 -15.00
C THR A 77 25.52 5.17 -16.42
N GLN A 78 24.54 4.29 -16.66
CA GLN A 78 23.75 4.30 -17.90
C GLN A 78 22.85 5.55 -18.04
N THR A 79 22.57 6.26 -16.93
CA THR A 79 21.79 7.50 -16.93
C THR A 79 22.66 8.75 -17.22
N GLN A 80 23.99 8.61 -17.35
CA GLN A 80 24.88 9.64 -17.90
C GLN A 80 25.08 9.37 -19.39
N PRO A 81 24.38 10.06 -20.31
CA PRO A 81 24.71 9.95 -21.72
C PRO A 81 26.08 10.62 -21.94
N LYS A 82 27.09 9.84 -22.33
CA LYS A 82 28.18 10.40 -23.15
C LYS A 82 27.51 11.07 -24.34
N PHE A 83 27.68 12.37 -24.46
CA PHE A 83 27.10 13.19 -25.52
C PHE A 83 27.73 12.77 -26.85
N ASN A 84 27.15 11.76 -27.49
CA ASN A 84 27.32 11.44 -28.91
C ASN A 84 25.97 10.96 -29.43
N GLY A 85 25.50 11.63 -30.48
CA GLY A 85 24.10 11.66 -30.88
C GLY A 85 23.48 10.32 -31.29
N LYS A 86 22.14 10.33 -31.24
CA LYS A 86 21.19 9.34 -31.76
C LYS A 86 21.02 8.05 -30.95
N THR A 87 20.39 8.18 -29.78
CA THR A 87 19.48 7.13 -29.26
C THR A 87 18.44 7.77 -28.35
N THR A 88 17.28 8.11 -28.93
CA THR A 88 16.06 8.27 -28.15
C THR A 88 15.70 6.90 -27.58
N ASN A 89 16.09 6.64 -26.33
CA ASN A 89 15.63 5.48 -25.57
C ASN A 89 14.10 5.58 -25.46
N LYS A 90 13.39 4.88 -26.35
CA LYS A 90 11.97 4.58 -26.18
C LYS A 90 11.88 3.66 -24.96
N SER A 91 10.97 3.98 -24.06
CA SER A 91 10.86 3.35 -22.74
C SER A 91 10.29 1.93 -22.78
N ALA A 92 10.98 0.99 -22.12
CA ALA A 92 10.71 -0.45 -22.01
C ALA A 92 9.25 -0.90 -21.68
N PRO A 93 8.42 -0.18 -20.90
CA PRO A 93 7.09 -0.70 -20.53
C PRO A 93 6.08 -0.71 -21.69
N SER A 94 6.19 0.21 -22.64
CA SER A 94 5.32 0.23 -23.83
C SER A 94 5.75 -0.83 -24.85
N GLU A 95 7.07 -1.07 -24.99
CA GLU A 95 7.61 -2.14 -25.83
C GLU A 95 7.18 -3.53 -25.33
N LEU A 96 7.03 -3.71 -24.02
CA LEU A 96 6.56 -4.96 -23.44
C LEU A 96 5.11 -5.32 -23.89
N PHE A 97 4.19 -4.35 -23.90
CA PHE A 97 2.82 -4.57 -24.39
C PHE A 97 2.75 -4.70 -25.93
N GLU A 98 3.80 -4.32 -26.64
CA GLU A 98 3.93 -4.59 -28.07
C GLU A 98 4.25 -6.07 -28.35
N ILE A 99 4.78 -6.82 -27.38
CA ILE A 99 5.00 -8.27 -27.50
C ILE A 99 3.64 -8.98 -27.66
N ASN A 100 3.54 -9.80 -28.71
CA ASN A 100 2.29 -10.49 -29.10
C ASN A 100 1.62 -11.25 -27.94
N HIS A 101 2.41 -11.89 -27.07
CA HIS A 101 1.88 -12.66 -25.93
C HIS A 101 1.18 -11.79 -24.88
N ILE A 102 1.77 -10.64 -24.54
CA ILE A 102 1.21 -9.74 -23.52
C ILE A 102 0.01 -8.98 -24.08
N ARG A 103 0.02 -8.69 -25.38
CA ARG A 103 -1.15 -8.18 -26.09
C ARG A 103 -2.33 -9.15 -26.03
N THR A 104 -2.10 -10.46 -26.14
CA THR A 104 -3.15 -11.46 -25.95
C THR A 104 -3.72 -11.43 -24.54
N ILE A 105 -2.87 -11.37 -23.51
CA ILE A 105 -3.33 -11.25 -22.11
C ILE A 105 -4.19 -9.99 -21.94
N TYR A 106 -3.75 -8.87 -22.50
CA TYR A 106 -4.51 -7.62 -22.50
C TYR A 106 -5.89 -7.78 -23.17
N HIS A 107 -5.96 -8.42 -24.33
CA HIS A 107 -7.24 -8.72 -24.99
C HIS A 107 -8.12 -9.68 -24.17
N MET A 108 -7.54 -10.65 -23.45
CA MET A 108 -8.29 -11.52 -22.54
C MET A 108 -8.93 -10.71 -21.40
N PHE A 109 -8.22 -9.77 -20.78
CA PHE A 109 -8.79 -8.91 -19.75
C PHE A 109 -9.93 -8.03 -20.28
N ILE A 110 -9.81 -7.52 -21.51
CA ILE A 110 -10.91 -6.80 -22.19
C ILE A 110 -12.11 -7.73 -22.42
N ALA A 111 -11.88 -8.94 -22.93
CA ALA A 111 -12.94 -9.90 -23.16
C ALA A 111 -13.67 -10.27 -21.87
N VAL A 112 -12.94 -10.48 -20.77
CA VAL A 112 -13.53 -10.73 -19.45
C VAL A 112 -14.36 -9.52 -18.98
N LEU A 113 -13.88 -8.29 -19.19
CA LEU A 113 -14.65 -7.08 -18.90
C LEU A 113 -15.95 -7.02 -19.71
N LEU A 114 -15.90 -7.32 -21.01
CA LEU A 114 -17.09 -7.38 -21.85
C LEU A 114 -18.07 -8.44 -21.36
N MET A 115 -17.57 -9.61 -20.95
CA MET A 115 -18.40 -10.67 -20.35
C MET A 115 -19.02 -10.24 -19.03
N PHE A 116 -18.30 -9.53 -18.15
CA PHE A 116 -18.88 -8.99 -16.91
C PHE A 116 -19.96 -7.95 -17.18
N CYS A 117 -19.74 -7.08 -18.17
CA CYS A 117 -20.73 -6.11 -18.60
C CYS A 117 -21.98 -6.81 -19.13
N LEU A 118 -21.83 -7.77 -20.04
CA LEU A 118 -22.93 -8.57 -20.59
C LEU A 118 -23.67 -9.34 -19.50
N SER A 119 -22.95 -9.98 -18.58
CA SER A 119 -23.55 -10.69 -17.45
C SER A 119 -24.32 -9.74 -16.53
N THR A 120 -23.81 -8.54 -16.30
CA THR A 120 -24.49 -7.53 -15.49
C THR A 120 -25.78 -7.08 -16.16
N LEU A 121 -25.69 -6.69 -17.44
CA LEU A 121 -26.86 -6.28 -18.23
C LEU A 121 -27.91 -7.38 -18.32
N ALA A 122 -27.49 -8.64 -18.44
CA ALA A 122 -28.39 -9.79 -18.47
C ALA A 122 -29.09 -9.99 -17.12
N VAL A 123 -28.37 -9.95 -16.00
CA VAL A 123 -28.98 -10.08 -14.67
C VAL A 123 -29.94 -8.93 -14.40
N ASP A 124 -29.54 -7.69 -14.68
CA ASP A 124 -30.39 -6.51 -14.45
C ASP A 124 -31.65 -6.55 -15.34
N TYR A 125 -31.52 -7.01 -16.59
CA TYR A 125 -32.65 -7.21 -17.49
C TYR A 125 -33.60 -8.32 -17.02
N ILE A 126 -33.08 -9.43 -16.50
CA ILE A 126 -33.89 -10.53 -15.96
C ILE A 126 -34.63 -10.10 -14.70
N ASP A 127 -33.94 -9.42 -13.78
CA ASP A 127 -34.49 -9.05 -12.48
C ASP A 127 -35.50 -7.89 -12.56
N GLN A 128 -35.24 -6.89 -13.41
CA GLN A 128 -36.04 -5.64 -13.45
C GLN A 128 -36.87 -5.48 -14.72
N GLY A 129 -36.69 -6.33 -15.74
CA GLY A 129 -37.36 -6.20 -17.04
C GLY A 129 -36.95 -4.97 -17.85
N ARG A 130 -35.94 -4.19 -17.39
CA ARG A 130 -35.36 -3.02 -18.04
C ARG A 130 -33.86 -2.98 -17.79
N ILE A 131 -33.11 -2.44 -18.75
CA ILE A 131 -31.67 -2.20 -18.57
C ILE A 131 -31.50 -0.93 -17.74
N VAL A 132 -31.34 -1.07 -16.43
CA VAL A 132 -31.02 0.05 -15.54
C VAL A 132 -29.57 -0.11 -15.07
N LEU A 133 -28.64 0.57 -15.75
CA LEU A 133 -27.27 0.73 -15.26
C LEU A 133 -27.29 1.79 -14.16
N GLU A 134 -27.53 1.39 -12.92
CA GLU A 134 -27.43 2.29 -11.77
C GLU A 134 -25.94 2.54 -11.48
N PHE A 135 -25.49 3.78 -11.67
CA PHE A 135 -24.13 4.23 -11.34
C PHE A 135 -24.07 4.90 -9.97
N ASP A 136 -25.05 4.63 -9.11
CA ASP A 136 -25.26 5.35 -7.85
C ASP A 136 -24.08 5.17 -6.89
N LEU A 137 -23.46 3.98 -6.87
CA LEU A 137 -22.25 3.76 -6.09
C LEU A 137 -21.07 4.62 -6.57
N LEU A 138 -20.94 4.86 -7.88
CA LEU A 138 -19.90 5.76 -8.41
C LEU A 138 -20.19 7.21 -8.05
N PHE A 139 -21.44 7.67 -8.21
CA PHE A 139 -21.83 9.03 -7.82
C PHE A 139 -21.69 9.26 -6.31
N PHE A 140 -22.04 8.27 -5.50
CA PHE A 140 -21.80 8.26 -4.07
C PHE A 140 -20.30 8.34 -3.76
N ALA A 141 -19.49 7.42 -4.33
CA ALA A 141 -18.06 7.34 -4.03
C ALA A 141 -17.27 8.60 -4.41
N PHE A 142 -17.63 9.22 -5.53
CA PHE A 142 -17.05 10.49 -6.02
C PHE A 142 -17.88 11.72 -5.61
N GLY A 143 -18.76 11.62 -4.61
CA GLY A 143 -19.58 12.75 -4.18
C GLY A 143 -18.75 13.93 -3.65
N LYS A 144 -19.38 15.12 -3.60
CA LYS A 144 -18.78 16.37 -3.07
C LYS A 144 -17.49 16.83 -3.80
N LEU A 145 -17.41 16.63 -5.12
CA LEU A 145 -16.24 17.04 -5.92
C LEU A 145 -15.87 18.52 -5.81
N GLY A 146 -16.85 19.42 -5.63
CA GLY A 146 -16.58 20.85 -5.44
C GLY A 146 -15.65 21.12 -4.24
N THR A 147 -15.90 20.45 -3.10
CA THR A 147 -15.04 20.53 -1.91
C THR A 147 -13.66 19.94 -2.16
N VAL A 148 -13.58 18.82 -2.89
CA VAL A 148 -12.31 18.16 -3.26
C VAL A 148 -11.45 19.09 -4.13
N ILE A 149 -12.03 19.70 -5.17
CA ILE A 149 -11.33 20.63 -6.06
C ILE A 149 -10.82 21.85 -5.30
N TRP A 150 -11.66 22.42 -4.43
CA TRP A 150 -11.26 23.55 -3.59
C TRP A 150 -10.10 23.19 -2.66
N ALA A 151 -10.19 22.06 -1.95
CA ALA A 151 -9.13 21.61 -1.05
C ALA A 151 -7.83 21.31 -1.81
N TRP A 152 -7.93 20.68 -2.98
CA TRP A 152 -6.80 20.44 -3.88
C TRP A 152 -6.16 21.74 -4.34
N ALA A 153 -6.94 22.75 -4.74
CA ALA A 153 -6.43 24.04 -5.16
C ALA A 153 -5.64 24.73 -4.05
N VAL A 154 -6.14 24.72 -2.81
CA VAL A 154 -5.43 25.27 -1.64
C VAL A 154 -4.09 24.56 -1.43
N MET A 155 -4.08 23.21 -1.42
CA MET A 155 -2.85 22.42 -1.29
C MET A 155 -1.86 22.68 -2.44
N PHE A 156 -2.37 22.82 -3.66
CA PHE A 156 -1.56 23.06 -4.85
C PHE A 156 -0.90 24.44 -4.82
N PHE A 157 -1.67 25.51 -4.56
CA PHE A 157 -1.13 26.87 -4.48
C PHE A 157 -0.11 27.01 -3.34
N TYR A 158 -0.38 26.38 -2.19
CA TYR A 158 0.59 26.31 -1.11
C TYR A 158 1.90 25.67 -1.57
N THR A 159 1.82 24.46 -2.15
CA THR A 159 2.98 23.69 -2.59
C THR A 159 3.77 24.42 -3.68
N LEU A 160 3.08 25.16 -4.56
CA LEU A 160 3.73 25.93 -5.62
C LEU A 160 4.46 27.17 -5.09
N LEU A 161 3.81 27.97 -4.24
CA LEU A 161 4.30 29.30 -3.88
C LEU A 161 5.18 29.29 -2.63
N VAL A 162 4.76 28.62 -1.55
CA VAL A 162 5.42 28.76 -0.25
C VAL A 162 6.83 28.16 -0.25
N PRO A 163 7.04 26.86 -0.59
CA PRO A 163 8.39 26.30 -0.67
C PRO A 163 9.33 27.07 -1.62
N TYR A 164 8.80 27.54 -2.75
CA TYR A 164 9.57 28.31 -3.73
C TYR A 164 10.04 29.65 -3.16
N LEU A 165 9.11 30.46 -2.65
CA LEU A 165 9.42 31.77 -2.08
C LEU A 165 10.34 31.65 -0.86
N THR A 166 10.09 30.68 0.03
CA THR A 166 10.95 30.43 1.18
C THR A 166 12.38 30.12 0.78
N LEU A 167 12.61 29.28 -0.24
CA LEU A 167 13.96 28.98 -0.72
C LEU A 167 14.64 30.18 -1.38
N VAL A 168 13.91 30.99 -2.16
CA VAL A 168 14.46 32.21 -2.78
C VAL A 168 14.87 33.21 -1.71
N ILE A 169 14.00 33.47 -0.72
CA ILE A 169 14.29 34.37 0.39
C ILE A 169 15.46 33.84 1.22
N TRP A 170 15.42 32.58 1.65
CA TRP A 170 16.50 31.96 2.43
C TRP A 170 17.82 32.00 1.67
N GLY A 171 17.83 31.63 0.38
CA GLY A 171 19.04 31.58 -0.42
C GLY A 171 19.63 32.97 -0.71
N SER A 172 18.79 34.01 -0.83
CA SER A 172 19.26 35.39 -0.98
C SER A 172 19.95 35.90 0.29
N LEU A 173 19.46 35.50 1.46
CA LEU A 173 20.00 35.91 2.75
C LEU A 173 21.14 35.01 3.24
N TYR A 174 21.29 33.80 2.71
CA TYR A 174 22.22 32.78 3.20
C TYR A 174 23.68 33.24 3.18
N HIS A 175 24.11 33.94 2.12
CA HIS A 175 25.49 34.40 1.98
C HIS A 175 25.74 35.76 2.65
N THR A 176 24.70 36.57 2.86
CA THR A 176 24.78 37.90 3.49
C THR A 176 24.70 37.83 5.03
N CYS A 177 24.00 36.83 5.57
CA CYS A 177 23.76 36.73 7.01
C CYS A 177 24.97 36.14 7.76
N PRO A 178 25.41 36.77 8.88
CA PRO A 178 26.54 36.27 9.67
C PRO A 178 26.22 34.94 10.39
N SER A 179 24.96 34.71 10.78
CA SER A 179 24.51 33.46 11.43
C SER A 179 23.80 32.53 10.44
N LYS A 180 24.58 31.84 9.60
CA LYS A 180 24.08 30.90 8.58
C LYS A 180 23.25 29.76 9.18
N LEU A 181 23.68 29.24 10.34
CA LEU A 181 23.00 28.16 11.05
C LEU A 181 21.65 28.62 11.62
N GLY A 182 21.63 29.78 12.28
CA GLY A 182 20.41 30.34 12.87
C GLY A 182 19.35 30.66 11.81
N LEU A 183 19.77 31.28 10.70
CA LEU A 183 18.88 31.55 9.57
C LEU A 183 18.28 30.25 9.01
N SER A 184 19.13 29.26 8.71
CA SER A 184 18.68 28.00 8.08
C SER A 184 17.78 27.18 9.01
N LEU A 185 18.10 27.12 10.30
CA LEU A 185 17.28 26.43 11.29
C LEU A 185 15.93 27.15 11.48
N GLY A 186 15.95 28.48 11.61
CA GLY A 186 14.75 29.29 11.76
C GLY A 186 13.80 29.15 10.57
N THR A 187 14.31 29.35 9.34
CA THR A 187 13.49 29.18 8.13
C THR A 187 13.00 27.76 7.96
N GLY A 188 13.83 26.75 8.28
CA GLY A 188 13.45 25.34 8.19
C GLY A 188 12.35 24.96 9.19
N LEU A 189 12.43 25.43 10.43
CA LEU A 189 11.41 25.20 11.46
C LEU A 189 10.09 25.88 11.10
N ILE A 190 10.13 27.13 10.63
CA ILE A 190 8.94 27.87 10.19
C ILE A 190 8.29 27.14 9.01
N LEU A 191 9.07 26.77 7.99
CA LEU A 191 8.56 26.06 6.82
C LEU A 191 7.95 24.70 7.22
N SER A 192 8.60 23.96 8.11
CA SER A 192 8.10 22.68 8.62
C SER A 192 6.78 22.84 9.39
N ALA A 193 6.67 23.87 10.24
CA ALA A 193 5.44 24.16 10.99
C ALA A 193 4.27 24.51 10.06
N VAL A 194 4.52 25.40 9.09
CA VAL A 194 3.50 25.79 8.09
C VAL A 194 3.12 24.59 7.22
N GLN A 195 4.10 23.79 6.78
CA GLN A 195 3.84 22.59 5.98
C GLN A 195 3.02 21.54 6.75
N THR A 196 3.31 21.36 8.03
CA THR A 196 2.53 20.47 8.90
C THR A 196 1.09 20.95 9.04
N TYR A 197 0.85 22.26 9.12
CA TYR A 197 -0.50 22.80 9.19
C TYR A 197 -1.26 22.64 7.86
N VAL A 198 -0.67 23.07 6.74
CA VAL A 198 -1.36 23.16 5.44
C VAL A 198 -1.41 21.83 4.67
N LEU A 199 -0.34 21.03 4.71
CA LEU A 199 -0.28 19.72 4.05
C LEU A 199 -0.43 18.55 5.03
N GLY A 200 -0.46 18.79 6.35
CA GLY A 200 -0.73 17.74 7.34
C GLY A 200 -2.16 17.84 7.87
N LEU A 201 -2.46 18.91 8.62
CA LEU A 201 -3.72 19.04 9.36
C LEU A 201 -4.90 19.45 8.48
N PHE A 202 -4.72 20.38 7.55
CA PHE A 202 -5.82 20.90 6.71
C PHE A 202 -6.53 19.81 5.88
N PRO A 203 -5.84 18.92 5.15
CA PRO A 203 -6.53 17.90 4.34
C PRO A 203 -7.28 16.88 5.22
N ILE A 204 -6.69 16.53 6.37
CA ILE A 204 -7.34 15.68 7.39
C ILE A 204 -8.61 16.36 7.91
N PHE A 205 -8.52 17.64 8.26
CA PHE A 205 -9.67 18.44 8.71
C PHE A 205 -10.78 18.46 7.65
N VAL A 206 -10.43 18.69 6.38
CA VAL A 206 -11.42 18.71 5.28
C VAL A 206 -12.11 17.36 5.15
N VAL A 207 -11.35 16.26 5.14
CA VAL A 207 -11.89 14.90 5.00
C VAL A 207 -12.86 14.54 6.12
N LEU A 208 -12.50 14.88 7.36
CA LEU A 208 -13.28 14.53 8.56
C LEU A 208 -14.50 15.44 8.74
N GLN A 209 -14.34 16.76 8.61
CA GLN A 209 -15.44 17.71 8.87
C GLN A 209 -16.50 17.70 7.78
N TYR A 210 -16.08 17.70 6.50
CA TYR A 210 -17.02 17.68 5.39
C TYR A 210 -17.57 16.29 5.10
N GLN A 211 -17.15 15.25 5.85
CA GLN A 211 -17.60 13.86 5.71
C GLN A 211 -17.62 13.46 4.22
N LEU A 212 -16.46 13.53 3.57
CA LEU A 212 -16.33 13.18 2.15
C LEU A 212 -16.56 11.68 1.95
N PRO A 213 -17.11 11.25 0.81
CA PRO A 213 -17.21 9.82 0.49
C PRO A 213 -15.83 9.18 0.21
N PRO A 214 -15.69 7.85 0.22
CA PRO A 214 -14.40 7.17 0.23
C PRO A 214 -13.45 7.53 -0.92
N ALA A 215 -13.92 7.49 -2.17
CA ALA A 215 -13.04 7.78 -3.31
C ALA A 215 -12.61 9.27 -3.30
N SER A 216 -13.51 10.18 -2.95
CA SER A 216 -13.19 11.59 -2.73
C SER A 216 -12.16 11.81 -1.61
N ARG A 217 -12.22 11.04 -0.51
CA ARG A 217 -11.20 11.06 0.55
C ARG A 217 -9.84 10.60 0.02
N PHE A 218 -9.80 9.49 -0.70
CA PHE A 218 -8.56 8.98 -1.30
C PHE A 218 -7.90 10.00 -2.23
N ILE A 219 -8.66 10.72 -3.06
CA ILE A 219 -8.11 11.76 -3.95
C ILE A 219 -7.36 12.82 -3.14
N VAL A 220 -8.00 13.38 -2.10
CA VAL A 220 -7.39 14.45 -1.27
C VAL A 220 -6.13 13.96 -0.56
N ILE A 221 -6.18 12.77 0.05
CA ILE A 221 -5.08 12.23 0.87
C ILE A 221 -3.90 11.77 -0.01
N LEU A 222 -4.16 11.14 -1.16
CA LEU A 222 -3.10 10.74 -2.08
C LEU A 222 -2.41 11.97 -2.71
N GLU A 223 -3.18 13.01 -3.05
CA GLU A 223 -2.62 14.29 -3.54
C GLU A 223 -1.83 15.01 -2.45
N GLN A 224 -2.30 14.99 -1.20
CA GLN A 224 -1.56 15.48 -0.03
C GLN A 224 -0.18 14.79 0.08
N ILE A 225 -0.13 13.46 0.07
CA ILE A 225 1.12 12.69 0.17
C ILE A 225 2.04 13.04 -1.02
N ARG A 226 1.49 13.11 -2.24
CA ARG A 226 2.22 13.50 -3.44
C ARG A 226 2.86 14.89 -3.31
N PHE A 227 2.10 15.87 -2.83
CA PHE A 227 2.61 17.24 -2.63
C PHE A 227 3.69 17.29 -1.56
N LEU A 228 3.55 16.55 -0.46
CA LEU A 228 4.56 16.47 0.59
C LEU A 228 5.88 15.85 0.10
N MET A 229 5.80 14.78 -0.70
CA MET A 229 6.98 14.16 -1.29
C MET A 229 7.68 15.09 -2.30
N LYS A 230 6.91 15.80 -3.12
CA LYS A 230 7.45 16.75 -4.10
C LYS A 230 8.05 18.00 -3.47
N SER A 231 7.39 18.58 -2.46
CA SER A 231 7.92 19.75 -1.74
C SER A 231 9.25 19.39 -1.06
N TYR A 232 9.33 18.23 -0.40
CA TYR A 232 10.56 17.74 0.22
C TYR A 232 11.68 17.56 -0.81
N SER A 233 11.40 16.88 -1.94
CA SER A 233 12.40 16.66 -2.99
C SER A 233 12.96 17.98 -3.54
N PHE A 234 12.09 18.96 -3.80
CA PHE A 234 12.51 20.27 -4.30
C PHE A 234 13.44 21.01 -3.33
N ILE A 235 13.08 21.07 -2.04
CA ILE A 235 13.90 21.70 -1.00
C ILE A 235 15.24 20.98 -0.85
N ARG A 236 15.21 19.65 -0.83
CA ARG A 236 16.38 18.82 -0.59
C ARG A 236 17.40 18.86 -1.73
N GLU A 237 16.96 18.91 -2.98
CA GLU A 237 17.86 19.01 -4.14
C GLU A 237 18.38 20.44 -4.34
N THR A 238 17.53 21.45 -4.12
CA THR A 238 17.90 22.86 -4.36
C THR A 238 18.78 23.44 -3.25
N GLY A 239 18.54 23.06 -1.99
CA GLY A 239 19.27 23.59 -0.82
C GLY A 239 20.80 23.47 -0.95
N PRO A 240 21.37 22.28 -1.18
CA PRO A 240 22.81 22.10 -1.35
C PRO A 240 23.40 22.87 -2.53
N VAL A 241 22.64 23.06 -3.61
CA VAL A 241 23.08 23.83 -4.79
C VAL A 241 23.27 25.31 -4.43
N ILE A 242 22.31 25.89 -3.71
CA ILE A 242 22.39 27.28 -3.21
C ILE A 242 23.55 27.45 -2.23
N MET A 243 23.76 26.48 -1.33
CA MET A 243 24.84 26.55 -0.33
C MET A 243 26.24 26.48 -0.97
N ARG A 244 26.39 25.73 -2.07
CA ARG A 244 27.67 25.55 -2.77
C ARG A 244 27.97 26.69 -3.74
N ASN A 245 26.95 27.28 -4.35
CA ASN A 245 27.10 28.35 -5.32
C ASN A 245 27.12 29.72 -4.59
N THR A 246 28.32 30.16 -4.22
CA THR A 246 28.53 31.53 -3.72
C THR A 246 28.39 32.52 -4.90
N PRO A 247 27.53 33.56 -4.80
CA PRO A 247 27.43 34.59 -5.81
C PRO A 247 28.80 35.29 -5.99
N LYS A 248 29.23 35.49 -7.23
CA LYS A 248 30.39 36.35 -7.52
C LYS A 248 30.00 37.81 -7.30
N GLU A 249 30.97 38.68 -6.99
CA GLU A 249 30.71 40.12 -6.82
C GLU A 249 29.97 40.68 -8.04
N GLY A 250 28.76 41.20 -7.83
CA GLY A 250 27.90 41.76 -8.89
C GLY A 250 26.94 40.78 -9.58
N GLU A 251 27.00 39.48 -9.30
CA GLU A 251 26.05 38.48 -9.86
C GLU A 251 24.93 38.16 -8.86
N SER A 252 23.67 38.14 -9.34
CA SER A 252 22.53 37.67 -8.54
C SER A 252 22.61 36.16 -8.31
N PRO A 253 22.20 35.63 -7.13
CA PRO A 253 22.20 34.20 -6.88
C PRO A 253 21.33 33.47 -7.91
N ARG A 254 21.83 32.37 -8.47
CA ARG A 254 21.09 31.58 -9.45
C ARG A 254 20.07 30.68 -8.74
N PHE A 255 18.80 30.99 -8.92
CA PHE A 255 17.68 30.19 -8.42
C PHE A 255 17.03 29.37 -9.53
N PRO A 256 16.40 28.22 -9.20
CA PRO A 256 15.58 27.50 -10.15
C PRO A 256 14.41 28.38 -10.61
N SER A 257 14.05 28.25 -11.89
CA SER A 257 12.91 28.99 -12.44
C SER A 257 11.59 28.44 -11.85
N LEU A 258 10.64 29.33 -11.56
CA LEU A 258 9.29 28.93 -11.13
C LEU A 258 8.61 28.04 -12.18
N SER A 259 8.89 28.26 -13.47
CA SER A 259 8.37 27.43 -14.56
C SER A 259 8.89 25.99 -14.49
N SER A 260 10.17 25.78 -14.16
CA SER A 260 10.75 24.43 -13.99
C SER A 260 10.11 23.72 -12.80
N TYR A 261 9.88 24.46 -11.71
CA TYR A 261 9.22 23.91 -10.52
C TYR A 261 7.75 23.54 -10.79
N LEU A 262 6.99 24.44 -11.42
CA LEU A 262 5.60 24.20 -11.82
C LEU A 262 5.50 22.98 -12.75
N TYR A 263 6.41 22.84 -13.71
CA TYR A 263 6.49 21.68 -14.57
C TYR A 263 6.72 20.39 -13.77
N PHE A 264 7.68 20.41 -12.82
CA PHE A 264 7.92 19.27 -11.93
C PHE A 264 6.69 18.88 -11.10
N LEU A 265 5.89 19.84 -10.62
CA LEU A 265 4.68 19.53 -9.82
C LEU A 265 3.67 18.67 -10.60
N PHE A 266 3.60 18.77 -11.92
CA PHE A 266 2.74 17.92 -12.74
C PHE A 266 3.46 16.68 -13.31
N CYS A 267 4.79 16.67 -13.39
CA CYS A 267 5.54 15.51 -13.92
C CYS A 267 5.26 14.22 -13.13
N PRO A 268 5.18 13.05 -13.81
CA PRO A 268 4.99 11.75 -13.17
C PRO A 268 6.29 11.21 -12.53
N THR A 269 7.03 12.07 -11.83
CA THR A 269 8.22 11.72 -11.04
C THR A 269 8.19 12.48 -9.72
N LEU A 270 8.84 11.91 -8.70
CA LEU A 270 8.96 12.52 -7.37
C LEU A 270 10.35 13.11 -7.10
N ILE A 271 11.29 12.98 -8.06
CA ILE A 271 12.65 13.52 -7.93
C ILE A 271 12.76 14.82 -8.72
N TYR A 272 13.06 15.91 -8.03
CA TYR A 272 13.27 17.22 -8.63
C TYR A 272 14.60 17.29 -9.40
N ARG A 273 14.54 17.81 -10.64
CA ARG A 273 15.69 18.16 -11.48
C ARG A 273 15.36 19.43 -12.26
N GLU A 274 16.35 20.27 -12.54
CA GLU A 274 16.13 21.51 -13.31
C GLU A 274 15.67 21.25 -14.75
N SER A 275 16.17 20.16 -15.35
CA SER A 275 15.87 19.75 -16.71
C SER A 275 15.57 18.26 -16.78
N TYR A 276 14.49 17.91 -17.48
CA TYR A 276 14.09 16.53 -17.75
C TYR A 276 14.21 16.23 -19.24
N PRO A 277 14.45 14.97 -19.64
CA PRO A 277 14.41 14.58 -21.05
C PRO A 277 12.98 14.75 -21.59
N ARG A 278 12.85 15.40 -22.75
CA ARG A 278 11.54 15.73 -23.36
C ARG A 278 11.38 15.15 -24.76
N ASN A 279 10.16 14.71 -25.07
CA ASN A 279 9.76 14.32 -26.40
C ASN A 279 9.49 15.56 -27.28
N THR A 280 9.63 15.40 -28.60
CA THR A 280 9.47 16.51 -29.56
C THR A 280 8.01 16.94 -29.72
N HIS A 281 7.08 15.98 -29.78
CA HIS A 281 5.66 16.20 -30.01
C HIS A 281 4.78 15.35 -29.08
N ILE A 282 3.51 15.75 -28.95
CA ILE A 282 2.47 15.01 -28.21
C ILE A 282 1.69 14.15 -29.19
N ARG A 283 1.56 12.85 -28.91
CA ARG A 283 0.79 11.90 -29.71
C ARG A 283 -0.65 11.84 -29.20
N TRP A 284 -1.52 12.70 -29.71
CA TRP A 284 -2.93 12.80 -29.29
C TRP A 284 -3.73 11.49 -29.44
N LYS A 285 -3.42 10.66 -30.44
CA LYS A 285 -4.03 9.32 -30.56
C LYS A 285 -3.69 8.44 -29.36
N TYR A 286 -2.45 8.47 -28.89
CA TYR A 286 -2.03 7.74 -27.70
C TYR A 286 -2.76 8.27 -26.47
N VAL A 287 -2.82 9.60 -26.30
CA VAL A 287 -3.57 10.27 -25.22
C VAL A 287 -5.02 9.78 -25.20
N GLY A 288 -5.74 9.85 -26.32
CA GLY A 288 -7.15 9.43 -26.39
C GLY A 288 -7.35 7.95 -26.05
N ILE A 289 -6.50 7.06 -26.56
CA ILE A 289 -6.56 5.63 -26.26
C ILE A 289 -6.29 5.38 -24.77
N THR A 290 -5.23 5.96 -24.22
CA THR A 290 -4.86 5.79 -22.80
C THR A 290 -5.92 6.38 -21.86
N THR A 291 -6.52 7.52 -22.20
CA THR A 291 -7.66 8.07 -21.46
C THR A 291 -8.87 7.12 -21.50
N GLY A 292 -9.19 6.55 -22.66
CA GLY A 292 -10.23 5.53 -22.78
C GLY A 292 -9.95 4.28 -21.92
N MET A 293 -8.69 3.84 -21.86
CA MET A 293 -8.27 2.74 -20.98
C MET A 293 -8.49 3.05 -19.50
N ILE A 294 -8.19 4.28 -19.04
CA ILE A 294 -8.42 4.71 -17.65
C ILE A 294 -9.91 4.62 -17.29
N PHE A 295 -10.80 5.14 -18.15
CA PHE A 295 -12.24 5.01 -17.93
C PHE A 295 -12.69 3.55 -17.95
N GLY A 296 -12.18 2.74 -18.89
CA GLY A 296 -12.45 1.30 -18.94
C GLY A 296 -12.03 0.58 -17.65
N CYS A 297 -10.87 0.91 -17.10
CA CYS A 297 -10.40 0.37 -15.82
C CYS A 297 -11.27 0.84 -14.64
N LEU A 298 -11.74 2.09 -14.64
CA LEU A 298 -12.64 2.59 -13.60
C LEU A 298 -13.96 1.79 -13.59
N PHE A 299 -14.56 1.57 -14.76
CA PHE A 299 -15.76 0.73 -14.89
C PHE A 299 -15.50 -0.73 -14.52
N TYR A 300 -14.32 -1.27 -14.88
CA TYR A 300 -13.98 -2.63 -14.47
C TYR A 300 -13.84 -2.77 -12.95
N ALA A 301 -13.21 -1.80 -12.29
CA ALA A 301 -13.11 -1.79 -10.82
C ALA A 301 -14.49 -1.73 -10.18
N TYR A 302 -15.40 -0.91 -10.74
CA TYR A 302 -16.79 -0.85 -10.32
C TYR A 302 -17.50 -2.21 -10.41
N PHE A 303 -17.40 -2.91 -11.54
CA PHE A 303 -18.02 -4.23 -11.70
C PHE A 303 -17.44 -5.28 -10.75
N ILE A 304 -16.11 -5.27 -10.54
CA ILE A 304 -15.48 -6.18 -9.57
C ILE A 304 -16.05 -5.92 -8.17
N LEU A 305 -16.16 -4.67 -7.75
CA LEU A 305 -16.72 -4.33 -6.44
C LEU A 305 -18.18 -4.78 -6.32
N VAL A 306 -19.05 -4.43 -7.27
CA VAL A 306 -20.49 -4.73 -7.18
C VAL A 306 -20.80 -6.22 -7.33
N ARG A 307 -20.10 -6.95 -8.21
CA ARG A 307 -20.43 -8.36 -8.51
C ARG A 307 -19.62 -9.35 -7.67
N LEU A 308 -18.39 -9.03 -7.30
CA LEU A 308 -17.51 -9.98 -6.61
C LEU A 308 -17.28 -9.63 -5.15
N CYS A 309 -17.24 -8.34 -4.78
CA CYS A 309 -17.02 -7.95 -3.37
C CYS A 309 -18.34 -7.83 -2.59
N VAL A 310 -19.30 -7.03 -3.07
CA VAL A 310 -20.54 -6.72 -2.34
C VAL A 310 -21.32 -7.99 -1.93
N PRO A 311 -21.53 -9.01 -2.78
CA PRO A 311 -22.32 -10.19 -2.41
C PRO A 311 -21.67 -11.06 -1.33
N VAL A 312 -20.33 -11.02 -1.20
CA VAL A 312 -19.61 -11.79 -0.18
C VAL A 312 -19.83 -11.21 1.22
N PHE A 313 -20.02 -9.89 1.32
CA PHE A 313 -20.12 -9.19 2.59
C PHE A 313 -21.53 -8.68 2.90
N ARG A 314 -22.45 -8.66 1.93
CA ARG A 314 -23.85 -8.35 2.17
C ARG A 314 -24.47 -9.51 2.98
N PRO A 315 -24.96 -9.26 4.20
CA PRO A 315 -25.50 -10.33 5.02
C PRO A 315 -26.86 -10.76 4.45
N GLU A 316 -26.93 -11.93 3.81
CA GLU A 316 -28.22 -12.58 3.53
C GLU A 316 -28.79 -13.28 4.78
N THR A 317 -27.97 -13.52 5.80
CA THR A 317 -28.40 -14.22 7.01
C THR A 317 -27.88 -13.55 8.26
N LYS A 318 -28.79 -13.43 9.24
CA LYS A 318 -28.58 -12.93 10.61
C LYS A 318 -27.68 -13.84 11.47
N GLN A 319 -26.66 -14.46 10.88
CA GLN A 319 -25.77 -15.39 11.56
C GLN A 319 -24.47 -14.68 11.99
N PRO A 320 -23.99 -14.89 13.23
CA PRO A 320 -22.69 -14.38 13.64
C PRO A 320 -21.60 -15.01 12.77
N PHE A 321 -20.59 -14.21 12.39
CA PHE A 321 -19.50 -14.73 11.58
C PHE A 321 -18.72 -15.79 12.39
N SER A 322 -18.83 -17.04 11.96
CA SER A 322 -18.00 -18.13 12.49
C SER A 322 -16.58 -18.02 11.95
N LYS A 323 -15.60 -18.59 12.67
CA LYS A 323 -14.21 -18.73 12.18
C LYS A 323 -14.16 -19.38 10.80
N ARG A 324 -15.05 -20.35 10.55
CA ARG A 324 -15.21 -21.01 9.23
C ARG A 324 -15.63 -20.00 8.16
N THR A 325 -16.64 -19.18 8.44
CA THR A 325 -17.15 -18.16 7.51
C THR A 325 -16.09 -17.11 7.20
N MET A 326 -15.29 -16.70 8.19
CA MET A 326 -14.18 -15.75 7.98
C MET A 326 -13.12 -16.33 7.04
N VAL A 327 -12.72 -17.59 7.23
CA VAL A 327 -11.77 -18.26 6.34
C VAL A 327 -12.32 -18.35 4.91
N LEU A 328 -13.58 -18.75 4.75
CA LEU A 328 -14.24 -18.80 3.44
C LEU A 328 -14.33 -17.42 2.78
N ALA A 329 -14.64 -16.37 3.55
CA ALA A 329 -14.70 -15.00 3.06
C ALA A 329 -13.32 -14.52 2.56
N VAL A 330 -12.24 -14.85 3.27
CA VAL A 330 -10.87 -14.56 2.80
C VAL A 330 -10.60 -15.24 1.46
N PHE A 331 -10.89 -16.54 1.34
CA PHE A 331 -10.67 -17.27 0.07
C PHE A 331 -11.50 -16.73 -1.09
N HIS A 332 -12.78 -16.41 -0.86
CA HIS A 332 -13.64 -15.79 -1.87
C HIS A 332 -13.16 -14.38 -2.26
N SER A 333 -12.44 -13.69 -1.35
CA SER A 333 -11.90 -12.34 -1.59
C SER A 333 -10.55 -12.33 -2.31
N ILE A 334 -9.85 -13.46 -2.42
CA ILE A 334 -8.54 -13.53 -3.10
C ILE A 334 -8.67 -13.11 -4.57
N LEU A 335 -9.64 -13.67 -5.29
CA LEU A 335 -9.84 -13.38 -6.71
C LEU A 335 -10.16 -11.90 -6.97
N PRO A 336 -11.19 -11.28 -6.34
CA PRO A 336 -11.44 -9.85 -6.53
C PRO A 336 -10.27 -8.99 -6.05
N GLY A 337 -9.59 -9.37 -4.96
CA GLY A 337 -8.42 -8.64 -4.45
C GLY A 337 -7.27 -8.59 -5.44
N ILE A 338 -6.90 -9.72 -6.06
CA ILE A 338 -5.82 -9.71 -7.06
C ILE A 338 -6.25 -8.98 -8.34
N MET A 339 -7.51 -9.12 -8.76
CA MET A 339 -8.01 -8.39 -9.93
C MET A 339 -7.97 -6.88 -9.70
N LEU A 340 -8.38 -6.40 -8.51
CA LEU A 340 -8.27 -4.99 -8.13
C LEU A 340 -6.81 -4.53 -8.07
N LEU A 341 -5.89 -5.32 -7.48
CA LEU A 341 -4.47 -4.97 -7.43
C LEU A 341 -3.89 -4.76 -8.84
N LEU A 342 -4.07 -5.75 -9.74
CA LEU A 342 -3.55 -5.69 -11.11
C LEU A 342 -4.19 -4.57 -11.92
N LEU A 343 -5.49 -4.34 -11.73
CA LEU A 343 -6.23 -3.29 -12.40
C LEU A 343 -5.80 -1.90 -11.94
N CYS A 344 -5.63 -1.70 -10.63
CA CYS A 344 -5.11 -0.45 -10.06
C CYS A 344 -3.66 -0.19 -10.50
N PHE A 345 -2.82 -1.23 -10.52
CA PHE A 345 -1.47 -1.15 -11.08
C PHE A 345 -1.50 -0.66 -12.53
N PHE A 346 -2.28 -1.30 -13.39
CA PHE A 346 -2.37 -0.94 -14.80
C PHE A 346 -2.98 0.46 -14.99
N ALA A 347 -4.10 0.76 -14.33
CA ALA A 347 -4.78 2.05 -14.47
C ALA A 347 -3.91 3.22 -14.02
N PHE A 348 -3.22 3.08 -12.89
CA PHE A 348 -2.40 4.16 -12.32
C PHE A 348 -0.97 4.18 -12.88
N LEU A 349 -0.17 3.14 -12.64
CA LEU A 349 1.24 3.13 -13.00
C LEU A 349 1.47 3.08 -14.52
N HIS A 350 0.63 2.33 -15.24
CA HIS A 350 0.73 2.27 -16.70
C HIS A 350 -0.06 3.41 -17.35
N CYS A 351 -1.38 3.46 -17.24
CA CYS A 351 -2.16 4.41 -18.03
C CYS A 351 -2.04 5.86 -17.52
N TRP A 352 -2.28 6.11 -16.23
CA TRP A 352 -2.30 7.48 -15.69
C TRP A 352 -0.93 8.17 -15.78
N LEU A 353 0.14 7.52 -15.33
CA LEU A 353 1.48 8.12 -15.39
C LEU A 353 1.98 8.31 -16.84
N ASN A 354 1.68 7.38 -17.76
CA ASN A 354 2.04 7.57 -19.17
C ASN A 354 1.17 8.65 -19.85
N LEU A 355 -0.09 8.81 -19.46
CA LEU A 355 -0.94 9.90 -19.93
C LEU A 355 -0.32 11.26 -19.57
N PHE A 356 0.00 11.47 -18.28
CA PHE A 356 0.68 12.70 -17.84
C PHE A 356 2.07 12.85 -18.46
N GLY A 357 2.80 11.73 -18.63
CA GLY A 357 4.08 11.72 -19.31
C GLY A 357 3.98 12.19 -20.77
N GLU A 358 2.96 11.76 -21.51
CA GLU A 358 2.71 12.20 -22.88
C GLU A 358 2.27 13.67 -22.93
N LEU A 359 1.30 14.08 -22.10
CA LEU A 359 0.78 15.45 -22.06
C LEU A 359 1.86 16.48 -21.74
N LEU A 360 2.79 16.14 -20.83
CA LEU A 360 3.89 17.03 -20.45
C LEU A 360 5.11 16.93 -21.38
N ARG A 361 5.10 15.97 -22.32
CA ARG A 361 6.25 15.56 -23.15
C ARG A 361 7.42 15.04 -22.31
N PHE A 362 7.16 14.41 -21.17
CA PHE A 362 8.17 13.74 -20.36
C PHE A 362 8.58 12.42 -21.02
N ALA A 363 9.88 12.27 -21.28
CA ALA A 363 10.41 11.15 -22.05
C ALA A 363 10.78 9.94 -21.16
N ASP A 364 11.11 10.15 -19.90
CA ASP A 364 11.47 9.07 -18.98
C ASP A 364 10.19 8.39 -18.46
N ARG A 365 9.90 7.17 -18.94
CA ARG A 365 8.63 6.47 -18.63
C ARG A 365 8.85 5.14 -17.93
N MET A 366 10.00 4.95 -17.29
CA MET A 366 10.27 3.76 -16.49
C MET A 366 9.63 3.85 -15.10
N PHE A 367 8.30 3.87 -15.05
CA PHE A 367 7.55 3.97 -13.79
C PHE A 367 7.51 2.65 -12.99
N TYR A 368 7.71 1.53 -13.68
CA TYR A 368 7.78 0.18 -13.12
C TYR A 368 8.67 -0.71 -14.02
N LYS A 369 9.15 -1.82 -13.46
CA LYS A 369 9.88 -2.88 -14.17
C LYS A 369 9.06 -4.19 -14.11
N ASP A 370 9.62 -5.28 -14.63
CA ASP A 370 9.04 -6.62 -14.70
C ASP A 370 8.94 -7.32 -13.33
N TRP A 371 8.23 -6.67 -12.40
CA TRP A 371 8.07 -7.10 -11.02
C TRP A 371 7.40 -8.47 -10.88
N TRP A 372 6.57 -8.88 -11.84
CA TRP A 372 5.90 -10.19 -11.87
C TRP A 372 6.87 -11.37 -12.02
N ASN A 373 8.07 -11.12 -12.55
CA ASN A 373 9.14 -12.13 -12.67
C ASN A 373 10.03 -12.18 -11.41
N SER A 374 9.76 -11.37 -10.39
CA SER A 374 10.61 -11.32 -9.19
C SER A 374 10.60 -12.62 -8.39
N THR A 375 11.79 -13.14 -8.09
CA THR A 375 12.00 -14.29 -7.19
C THR A 375 12.19 -13.86 -5.73
N SER A 376 12.50 -12.60 -5.47
CA SER A 376 12.69 -12.05 -4.13
C SER A 376 11.71 -10.91 -3.84
N PHE A 377 11.37 -10.74 -2.56
CA PHE A 377 10.55 -9.60 -2.12
C PHE A 377 11.33 -8.27 -2.23
N ALA A 378 12.65 -8.31 -2.03
CA ALA A 378 13.51 -7.15 -2.23
C ALA A 378 13.44 -6.64 -3.68
N ASN A 379 13.51 -7.53 -4.67
CA ASN A 379 13.37 -7.14 -6.07
C ASN A 379 11.95 -6.67 -6.40
N TYR A 380 10.91 -7.31 -5.85
CA TYR A 380 9.53 -6.88 -6.01
C TYR A 380 9.32 -5.42 -5.55
N TYR A 381 9.77 -5.05 -4.35
CA TYR A 381 9.61 -3.67 -3.85
C TYR A 381 10.39 -2.64 -4.67
N ARG A 382 11.53 -3.01 -5.26
CA ARG A 382 12.33 -2.14 -6.15
C ARG A 382 11.68 -1.90 -7.51
N THR A 383 10.91 -2.88 -8.00
CA THR A 383 10.45 -2.92 -9.40
C THR A 383 8.97 -2.58 -9.57
N TRP A 384 8.15 -2.77 -8.54
CA TRP A 384 6.69 -2.53 -8.59
C TRP A 384 6.32 -1.07 -8.88
N ASN A 385 6.83 -0.13 -8.08
CA ASN A 385 6.59 1.30 -8.24
C ASN A 385 7.91 2.05 -8.08
N VAL A 386 8.62 2.19 -9.20
CA VAL A 386 9.96 2.80 -9.24
C VAL A 386 9.90 4.27 -8.80
N VAL A 387 8.81 4.98 -9.11
CA VAL A 387 8.66 6.40 -8.77
C VAL A 387 8.72 6.65 -7.26
N VAL A 388 7.98 5.85 -6.48
CA VAL A 388 7.97 5.95 -5.01
C VAL A 388 9.22 5.31 -4.42
N HIS A 389 9.65 4.18 -4.98
CA HIS A 389 10.88 3.51 -4.54
C HIS A 389 12.09 4.43 -4.62
N ASP A 390 12.30 5.11 -5.75
CA ASP A 390 13.46 5.99 -5.95
C ASP A 390 13.45 7.18 -4.99
N TRP A 391 12.27 7.72 -4.68
CA TRP A 391 12.12 8.76 -3.66
C TRP A 391 12.50 8.24 -2.27
N LEU A 392 11.98 7.07 -1.88
CA LEU A 392 12.28 6.45 -0.59
C LEU A 392 13.76 6.07 -0.46
N TYR A 393 14.37 5.58 -1.54
CA TYR A 393 15.78 5.26 -1.59
C TYR A 393 16.66 6.52 -1.48
N GLN A 394 16.36 7.55 -2.27
CA GLN A 394 17.16 8.77 -2.34
C GLN A 394 17.06 9.61 -1.06
N TYR A 395 15.86 9.74 -0.51
CA TYR A 395 15.56 10.67 0.57
C TYR A 395 15.31 10.02 1.92
N GLY A 396 14.85 8.76 1.94
CA GLY A 396 14.72 7.99 3.17
C GLY A 396 16.02 7.25 3.48
N TYR A 397 16.38 6.30 2.62
CA TYR A 397 17.48 5.36 2.87
C TYR A 397 18.86 6.04 2.86
N ARG A 398 19.21 6.74 1.76
CA ARG A 398 20.53 7.36 1.60
C ARG A 398 20.78 8.47 2.62
N ASP A 399 19.75 9.26 2.96
CA ASP A 399 19.88 10.34 3.93
C ASP A 399 20.06 9.80 5.34
N PHE A 400 19.29 8.78 5.73
CA PHE A 400 19.49 8.10 7.01
C PHE A 400 20.88 7.45 7.10
N LEU A 401 21.35 6.84 6.02
CA LEU A 401 22.72 6.32 5.96
C LEU A 401 23.76 7.43 6.11
N TRP A 402 23.56 8.58 5.49
CA TRP A 402 24.46 9.71 5.61
C TRP A 402 24.48 10.25 7.05
N LEU A 403 23.32 10.41 7.68
CA LEU A 403 23.18 10.83 9.08
C LEU A 403 23.83 9.84 10.06
N SER A 404 23.69 8.54 9.81
CA SER A 404 24.29 7.48 10.62
C SER A 404 25.77 7.19 10.28
N LYS A 405 26.41 8.01 9.43
CA LYS A 405 27.78 7.80 8.95
C LYS A 405 28.01 6.39 8.38
N ARG A 406 27.00 5.85 7.71
CA ARG A 406 26.94 4.51 7.10
C ARG A 406 27.06 3.33 8.08
N LYS A 407 26.94 3.57 9.39
CA LYS A 407 27.11 2.53 10.41
C LYS A 407 25.90 1.60 10.54
N PHE A 408 24.68 2.10 10.31
CA PHE A 408 23.44 1.36 10.61
C PHE A 408 22.60 1.09 9.36
N ARG A 409 23.11 0.22 8.47
CA ARG A 409 22.44 -0.15 7.20
C ARG A 409 21.09 -0.83 7.40
N THR A 410 20.99 -1.78 8.33
CA THR A 410 19.73 -2.48 8.65
C THR A 410 18.69 -1.53 9.22
N ALA A 411 19.09 -0.63 10.12
CA ALA A 411 18.18 0.35 10.70
C ALA A 411 17.66 1.33 9.64
N ALA A 412 18.52 1.72 8.67
CA ALA A 412 18.11 2.55 7.54
C ALA A 412 17.04 1.86 6.67
N MET A 413 17.23 0.57 6.37
CA MET A 413 16.26 -0.21 5.61
C MET A 413 14.93 -0.36 6.38
N LEU A 414 14.99 -0.79 7.64
CA LEU A 414 13.80 -0.96 8.49
C LEU A 414 13.03 0.35 8.68
N SER A 415 13.75 1.47 8.83
CA SER A 415 13.14 2.81 8.91
C SER A 415 12.29 3.12 7.69
N VAL A 416 12.82 2.87 6.48
CA VAL A 416 12.06 3.10 5.24
C VAL A 416 10.85 2.19 5.12
N PHE A 417 10.96 0.92 5.54
CA PHE A 417 9.82 0.00 5.58
C PHE A 417 8.73 0.47 6.54
N ILE A 418 9.11 0.90 7.75
CA ILE A 418 8.16 1.41 8.76
C ILE A 418 7.48 2.68 8.25
N VAL A 419 8.24 3.64 7.71
CA VAL A 419 7.69 4.88 7.14
C VAL A 419 6.70 4.55 6.02
N SER A 420 7.05 3.64 5.12
CA SER A 420 6.16 3.19 4.06
C SER A 420 4.89 2.55 4.62
N ALA A 421 5.00 1.63 5.59
CA ALA A 421 3.86 0.97 6.21
C ALA A 421 2.91 1.96 6.90
N VAL A 422 3.44 2.94 7.63
CA VAL A 422 2.65 4.01 8.28
C VAL A 422 1.93 4.87 7.25
N VAL A 423 2.57 5.25 6.15
CA VAL A 423 1.93 6.06 5.10
C VAL A 423 0.83 5.30 4.38
N HIS A 424 1.01 4.01 4.10
CA HIS A 424 -0.05 3.18 3.50
C HIS A 424 -1.24 3.02 4.45
N GLU A 425 -0.98 2.75 5.73
CA GLU A 425 -2.04 2.68 6.74
C GLU A 425 -2.76 4.02 6.88
N TYR A 426 -2.03 5.13 6.91
CA TYR A 426 -2.60 6.47 6.94
C TYR A 426 -3.51 6.73 5.73
N ALA A 427 -3.06 6.38 4.52
CA ALA A 427 -3.86 6.56 3.30
C ALA A 427 -5.16 5.74 3.34
N LEU A 428 -5.10 4.48 3.79
CA LEU A 428 -6.29 3.63 3.92
C LEU A 428 -7.21 4.09 5.05
N ALA A 429 -6.66 4.43 6.21
CA ALA A 429 -7.42 4.86 7.37
C ALA A 429 -8.18 6.17 7.08
N MET A 430 -7.53 7.14 6.45
CA MET A 430 -8.19 8.38 6.04
C MET A 430 -9.11 8.20 4.84
N GLY A 431 -8.78 7.29 3.91
CA GLY A 431 -9.63 6.97 2.75
C GLY A 431 -10.95 6.32 3.13
N PHE A 432 -10.92 5.30 4.01
CA PHE A 432 -12.11 4.63 4.51
C PHE A 432 -12.76 5.38 5.69
N GLY A 433 -12.01 6.17 6.46
CA GLY A 433 -12.52 6.94 7.60
C GLY A 433 -12.60 6.18 8.92
N PHE A 434 -11.95 5.03 9.01
CA PHE A 434 -11.75 4.29 10.24
C PHE A 434 -10.30 3.78 10.30
N PHE A 435 -9.77 3.59 11.50
CA PHE A 435 -8.42 3.06 11.68
C PHE A 435 -8.49 1.54 11.82
N TYR A 436 -7.82 0.80 10.93
CA TYR A 436 -7.75 -0.65 11.01
C TYR A 436 -6.40 -1.18 10.50
N PRO A 437 -5.41 -1.39 11.40
CA PRO A 437 -3.98 -1.50 11.08
C PRO A 437 -3.53 -2.78 10.37
N VAL A 438 -4.38 -3.40 9.57
CA VAL A 438 -4.09 -4.62 8.82
C VAL A 438 -2.98 -4.39 7.81
N MET A 439 -2.99 -3.25 7.10
CA MET A 439 -1.95 -2.94 6.11
C MET A 439 -0.60 -2.71 6.78
N PHE A 440 -0.60 -2.00 7.91
CA PHE A 440 0.60 -1.82 8.72
C PHE A 440 1.22 -3.16 9.14
N PHE A 441 0.43 -4.09 9.69
CA PHE A 441 0.96 -5.40 10.13
C PHE A 441 1.41 -6.27 8.95
N LEU A 442 0.67 -6.27 7.83
CA LEU A 442 1.06 -6.99 6.62
C LEU A 442 2.41 -6.48 6.07
N PHE A 443 2.61 -5.17 6.00
CA PHE A 443 3.87 -4.61 5.50
C PHE A 443 5.02 -4.69 6.51
N ALA A 444 4.78 -4.30 7.77
CA ALA A 444 5.84 -4.18 8.78
C ALA A 444 6.31 -5.55 9.30
N ILE A 445 5.43 -6.53 9.44
CA ILE A 445 5.80 -7.87 9.93
C ILE A 445 6.13 -8.76 8.73
N PHE A 446 5.14 -9.07 7.90
CA PHE A 446 5.33 -10.03 6.81
C PHE A 446 6.26 -9.48 5.74
N GLY A 447 6.14 -8.20 5.38
CA GLY A 447 7.05 -7.57 4.43
C GLY A 447 8.52 -7.62 4.87
N VAL A 448 8.81 -7.37 6.15
CA VAL A 448 10.18 -7.46 6.70
C VAL A 448 10.66 -8.91 6.78
N VAL A 449 9.83 -9.82 7.30
CA VAL A 449 10.17 -11.25 7.38
C VAL A 449 10.46 -11.82 5.99
N PHE A 450 9.62 -11.53 5.00
CA PHE A 450 9.84 -11.98 3.63
C PHE A 450 11.03 -11.31 2.97
N ASN A 451 11.29 -10.03 3.24
CA ASN A 451 12.46 -9.36 2.71
C ASN A 451 13.77 -10.02 3.17
N PHE A 452 13.84 -10.52 4.40
CA PHE A 452 15.03 -11.25 4.90
C PHE A 452 15.02 -12.76 4.58
N ALA A 453 13.84 -13.39 4.52
CA ALA A 453 13.73 -14.82 4.26
C ALA A 453 13.90 -15.17 2.77
N MET A 454 13.43 -14.29 1.88
CA MET A 454 13.47 -14.44 0.42
C MET A 454 14.43 -13.43 -0.19
N ASN A 455 15.71 -13.57 0.16
CA ASN A 455 16.81 -12.73 -0.34
C ASN A 455 17.14 -13.00 -1.81
N ASP A 456 17.79 -12.03 -2.46
CA ASP A 456 18.20 -12.09 -3.88
C ASP A 456 19.11 -13.26 -4.25
N LYS A 457 19.76 -13.91 -3.26
CA LYS A 457 20.58 -15.12 -3.48
C LYS A 457 19.77 -16.36 -3.90
N ARG A 458 18.43 -16.29 -3.85
CA ARG A 458 17.53 -17.42 -4.15
C ARG A 458 16.78 -17.16 -5.46
N GLU A 459 17.36 -17.60 -6.57
CA GLU A 459 16.83 -17.39 -7.92
C GLU A 459 15.90 -18.50 -8.43
N SER A 460 15.57 -19.49 -7.59
CA SER A 460 14.71 -20.60 -8.02
C SER A 460 13.30 -20.11 -8.39
N PRO A 461 12.69 -20.62 -9.48
CA PRO A 461 11.31 -20.30 -9.88
C PRO A 461 10.27 -20.59 -8.78
N VAL A 462 10.58 -21.49 -7.85
CA VAL A 462 9.71 -21.77 -6.69
C VAL A 462 9.47 -20.51 -5.85
N PHE A 463 10.47 -19.64 -5.72
CA PHE A 463 10.32 -18.41 -4.96
C PHE A 463 9.40 -17.39 -5.66
N ASN A 464 9.32 -17.41 -7.00
CA ASN A 464 8.33 -16.63 -7.73
C ASN A 464 6.90 -17.12 -7.40
N VAL A 465 6.67 -18.44 -7.36
CA VAL A 465 5.38 -19.02 -6.96
C VAL A 465 5.01 -18.64 -5.52
N VAL A 466 5.96 -18.73 -4.59
CA VAL A 466 5.75 -18.33 -3.18
C VAL A 466 5.43 -16.85 -3.06
N MET A 467 6.10 -15.99 -3.85
CA MET A 467 5.83 -14.55 -3.89
C MET A 467 4.40 -14.28 -4.37
N TRP A 468 3.96 -14.90 -5.48
CA TRP A 468 2.58 -14.76 -5.96
C TRP A 468 1.55 -15.30 -4.98
N ALA A 469 1.78 -16.47 -4.39
CA ALA A 469 0.87 -17.04 -3.39
C ALA A 469 0.72 -16.11 -2.17
N SER A 470 1.81 -15.48 -1.74
CA SER A 470 1.82 -14.50 -0.65
C SER A 470 1.08 -13.21 -1.04
N LEU A 471 1.26 -12.71 -2.28
CA LEU A 471 0.51 -11.56 -2.79
C LEU A 471 -1.00 -11.85 -2.87
N PHE A 472 -1.39 -13.01 -3.40
CA PHE A 472 -2.80 -13.42 -3.50
C PHE A 472 -3.45 -13.50 -2.13
N LEU A 473 -2.80 -14.17 -1.18
CA LEU A 473 -3.30 -14.28 0.18
C LEU A 473 -3.37 -12.91 0.86
N GLY A 474 -2.33 -12.09 0.73
CA GLY A 474 -2.28 -10.74 1.29
C GLY A 474 -3.41 -9.85 0.77
N GLN A 475 -3.68 -9.86 -0.54
CA GLN A 475 -4.77 -9.09 -1.13
C GLN A 475 -6.15 -9.61 -0.70
N GLY A 476 -6.33 -10.93 -0.62
CA GLY A 476 -7.58 -11.53 -0.12
C GLY A 476 -7.86 -11.14 1.33
N VAL A 477 -6.84 -11.16 2.19
CA VAL A 477 -6.94 -10.71 3.59
C VAL A 477 -7.29 -9.22 3.65
N GLN A 478 -6.63 -8.36 2.86
CA GLN A 478 -6.92 -6.92 2.84
C GLN A 478 -8.36 -6.63 2.43
N VAL A 479 -8.80 -7.13 1.27
CA VAL A 479 -10.17 -6.89 0.79
C VAL A 479 -11.20 -7.42 1.77
N CYS A 480 -10.99 -8.61 2.33
CA CYS A 480 -11.91 -9.19 3.29
C CYS A 480 -12.05 -8.37 4.56
N LEU A 481 -10.91 -8.07 5.20
CA LEU A 481 -10.88 -7.41 6.49
C LEU A 481 -11.37 -5.95 6.41
N TYR A 482 -10.95 -5.20 5.38
CA TYR A 482 -11.44 -3.83 5.19
C TYR A 482 -12.92 -3.77 4.81
N SER A 483 -13.40 -4.67 3.95
CA SER A 483 -14.82 -4.69 3.57
C SER A 483 -15.70 -5.06 4.77
N GLN A 484 -15.28 -6.05 5.55
CA GLN A 484 -16.02 -6.45 6.74
C GLN A 484 -16.11 -5.30 7.76
N GLU A 485 -15.01 -4.60 8.04
CA GLU A 485 -15.01 -3.45 8.95
C GLU A 485 -15.86 -2.31 8.39
N TRP A 486 -15.80 -2.05 7.08
CA TRP A 486 -16.64 -1.04 6.41
C TRP A 486 -18.13 -1.32 6.62
N TYR A 487 -18.59 -2.55 6.35
CA TYR A 487 -19.98 -2.92 6.60
C TYR A 487 -20.33 -2.92 8.09
N ALA A 488 -19.43 -3.32 8.98
CA ALA A 488 -19.68 -3.26 10.42
C ALA A 488 -19.90 -1.83 10.92
N GLN A 489 -19.16 -0.85 10.40
CA GLN A 489 -19.34 0.57 10.73
C GLN A 489 -20.68 1.14 10.22
N ILE A 490 -21.19 0.64 9.09
CA ILE A 490 -22.51 1.04 8.56
C ILE A 490 -23.64 0.51 9.44
N HIS A 491 -23.57 -0.76 9.85
CA HIS A 491 -24.61 -1.38 10.66
C HIS A 491 -24.59 -0.91 12.13
N CYS A 492 -23.41 -0.56 12.65
CA CYS A 492 -23.23 -0.06 14.01
C CYS A 492 -22.60 1.33 14.01
N PRO A 493 -23.39 2.39 13.75
CA PRO A 493 -22.88 3.76 13.72
C PRO A 493 -22.32 4.19 15.08
N ARG A 494 -21.34 5.10 15.05
CA ARG A 494 -20.71 5.63 16.27
C ARG A 494 -21.68 6.52 17.04
N THR A 495 -21.82 6.26 18.35
CA THR A 495 -22.70 7.02 19.24
C THR A 495 -21.97 8.07 20.06
N GLU A 496 -20.67 7.90 20.34
CA GLU A 496 -19.84 8.91 21.02
C GLU A 496 -18.61 9.32 20.19
N ASN A 497 -18.09 10.53 20.45
CA ASN A 497 -16.92 11.11 19.80
C ASN A 497 -15.62 10.84 20.57
N SER A 498 -15.55 9.76 21.34
CA SER A 498 -14.34 9.42 22.11
C SER A 498 -13.21 9.01 21.17
N PHE A 499 -11.99 9.48 21.42
CA PHE A 499 -10.80 9.13 20.63
C PHE A 499 -10.63 7.60 20.50
N TRP A 500 -10.87 6.88 21.59
CA TRP A 500 -10.77 5.42 21.63
C TRP A 500 -11.82 4.71 20.78
N GLU A 501 -12.97 5.33 20.54
CA GLU A 501 -14.01 4.79 19.66
C GLU A 501 -13.70 5.02 18.18
N ILE A 502 -12.90 6.06 17.88
CA ILE A 502 -12.39 6.33 16.52
C ILE A 502 -11.29 5.34 16.14
N VAL A 503 -10.42 5.02 17.09
CA VAL A 503 -9.22 4.18 16.89
C VAL A 503 -9.51 2.69 17.06
N THR A 504 -10.48 2.30 17.89
CA THR A 504 -10.81 0.89 18.10
C THR A 504 -11.69 0.36 16.96
N PRO A 505 -11.24 -0.67 16.20
CA PRO A 505 -12.06 -1.31 15.17
C PRO A 505 -13.29 -1.98 15.79
N ARG A 506 -14.43 -1.90 15.11
CA ARG A 506 -15.69 -2.50 15.59
C ARG A 506 -15.62 -4.02 15.59
N SER A 507 -14.92 -4.59 14.61
CA SER A 507 -14.61 -6.03 14.56
C SER A 507 -13.89 -6.55 15.82
N PHE A 508 -13.16 -5.70 16.55
CA PHE A 508 -12.44 -6.08 17.78
C PHE A 508 -13.18 -5.70 19.07
N ALA A 509 -13.90 -4.57 19.08
CA ALA A 509 -14.54 -4.04 20.30
C ALA A 509 -15.66 -4.94 20.86
N THR A 510 -16.43 -5.61 20.01
CA THR A 510 -17.62 -6.34 20.46
C THR A 510 -17.35 -7.76 20.93
N GLY A 511 -16.09 -8.23 20.96
CA GLY A 511 -15.70 -9.56 21.48
C GLY A 511 -16.33 -10.77 20.77
N HIS A 512 -17.26 -10.52 19.85
CA HIS A 512 -17.97 -11.46 19.01
C HIS A 512 -18.03 -10.84 17.62
N LEU A 513 -17.69 -11.64 16.62
CA LEU A 513 -17.99 -11.43 15.19
C LEU A 513 -19.53 -11.35 14.90
N ALA A 514 -20.36 -11.05 15.91
CA ALA A 514 -21.81 -11.18 15.92
C ALA A 514 -22.57 -9.86 15.70
N CYS A 515 -21.90 -8.70 15.62
CA CYS A 515 -22.60 -7.43 15.46
C CYS A 515 -22.99 -7.06 14.03
N CYS A 516 -22.83 -7.95 13.04
CA CYS A 516 -23.54 -7.75 11.76
C CYS A 516 -25.08 -7.89 11.90
N VAL A 517 -25.60 -8.18 13.10
CA VAL A 517 -26.99 -8.63 13.28
C VAL A 517 -27.73 -8.00 14.48
N CYS A 518 -27.05 -7.66 15.58
CA CYS A 518 -27.75 -7.37 16.85
C CYS A 518 -27.86 -5.88 17.25
N CYS A 519 -27.59 -4.93 16.36
CA CYS A 519 -27.83 -3.50 16.63
C CYS A 519 -28.79 -2.88 15.60
N VAL A 520 -29.91 -3.56 15.31
CA VAL A 520 -31.06 -2.90 14.66
C VAL A 520 -32.10 -2.64 15.74
N SER A 521 -31.92 -1.56 16.50
CA SER A 521 -32.97 -1.05 17.39
C SER A 521 -33.98 -0.18 16.64
N ASP A 522 -33.63 0.30 15.43
CA ASP A 522 -34.55 1.08 14.59
C ASP A 522 -34.26 0.88 13.09
N PRO A 523 -35.07 0.08 12.37
CA PRO A 523 -34.95 -0.10 10.92
C PRO A 523 -35.03 1.23 10.14
N ALA A 524 -35.76 2.22 10.68
CA ALA A 524 -35.99 3.49 9.99
C ALA A 524 -34.71 4.34 9.91
N LEU A 525 -33.79 4.23 10.86
CA LEU A 525 -32.53 4.99 10.85
C LEU A 525 -31.55 4.48 9.78
N VAL A 526 -31.49 3.16 9.60
CA VAL A 526 -30.68 2.52 8.55
C VAL A 526 -31.24 2.84 7.17
N ASP A 527 -32.56 2.83 7.02
CA ASP A 527 -33.24 3.22 5.78
C ASP A 527 -33.03 4.70 5.44
N ILE A 528 -33.02 5.62 6.42
CA ILE A 528 -32.74 7.05 6.20
C ILE A 528 -31.28 7.27 5.77
N GLN A 529 -30.34 6.50 6.32
CA GLN A 529 -28.91 6.63 5.99
C GLN A 529 -28.58 5.98 4.65
N LEU A 530 -29.20 4.85 4.32
CA LEU A 530 -29.12 4.21 2.99
C LEU A 530 -29.85 5.04 1.92
N ALA A 531 -31.02 5.62 2.22
CA ALA A 531 -31.70 6.56 1.33
C ALA A 531 -30.86 7.84 1.11
N GLY A 532 -30.16 8.33 2.13
CA GLY A 532 -29.18 9.43 2.01
C GLY A 532 -27.92 9.07 1.21
N ILE A 533 -27.63 7.77 1.04
CA ILE A 533 -26.57 7.20 0.19
C ILE A 533 -27.09 6.94 -1.24
N GLY A 534 -28.35 7.28 -1.54
CA GLY A 534 -28.98 7.06 -2.86
C GLY A 534 -29.52 5.65 -3.06
N TRP A 535 -29.54 4.81 -2.03
CA TRP A 535 -30.15 3.48 -2.08
C TRP A 535 -31.66 3.61 -1.78
N GLU A 536 -32.43 4.06 -2.76
CA GLU A 536 -33.89 4.13 -2.65
C GLU A 536 -34.52 2.72 -2.73
N SER A 537 -34.92 2.18 -1.56
CA SER A 537 -36.14 1.37 -1.30
C SER A 537 -36.54 0.20 -2.23
N ARG A 538 -35.70 -0.34 -3.11
CA ARG A 538 -36.11 -1.41 -4.05
C ARG A 538 -35.47 -2.78 -3.84
N TYR A 539 -34.44 -2.89 -3.01
CA TYR A 539 -33.79 -4.18 -2.67
C TYR A 539 -34.21 -4.75 -1.31
N ILE A 540 -35.26 -4.19 -0.69
CA ILE A 540 -35.88 -4.71 0.53
C ILE A 540 -37.18 -5.43 0.13
N ASN A 541 -37.06 -6.67 -0.36
CA ASN A 541 -38.22 -7.56 -0.32
C ASN A 541 -38.40 -7.99 1.14
N GLN A 542 -39.46 -7.49 1.78
CA GLN A 542 -39.89 -7.92 3.11
C GLN A 542 -40.26 -9.41 3.10
N PRO A 543 -39.68 -10.24 3.99
CA PRO A 543 -40.41 -11.33 4.61
C PRO A 543 -40.96 -10.82 5.94
N GLN A 544 -42.23 -11.12 6.18
CA GLN A 544 -43.01 -10.71 7.34
C GLN A 544 -42.26 -10.81 8.68
N ALA A 545 -42.44 -9.78 9.50
CA ALA A 545 -41.92 -9.67 10.86
C ALA A 545 -42.34 -10.87 11.72
N ALA A 546 -41.37 -11.68 12.14
CA ALA A 546 -41.49 -12.53 13.32
C ALA A 546 -40.62 -11.93 14.42
N SER A 547 -41.26 -11.27 15.38
CA SER A 547 -40.65 -10.75 16.60
C SER A 547 -40.19 -11.90 17.48
N TYR A 548 -38.88 -12.09 17.64
CA TYR A 548 -38.33 -12.91 18.71
C TYR A 548 -37.49 -12.01 19.62
N GLN A 549 -37.95 -11.86 20.85
CA GLN A 549 -37.25 -11.21 21.96
C GLN A 549 -35.92 -11.93 22.21
N CYS A 550 -34.82 -11.20 22.18
CA CYS A 550 -33.55 -11.67 22.73
C CYS A 550 -33.68 -11.70 24.25
N ASP A 551 -33.91 -12.89 24.80
CA ASP A 551 -33.78 -13.15 26.24
C ASP A 551 -32.32 -13.00 26.65
N THR A 552 -32.02 -11.87 27.27
CA THR A 552 -30.81 -11.69 28.08
C THR A 552 -31.06 -12.32 29.45
N LYS A 553 -30.37 -13.42 29.77
CA LYS A 553 -30.13 -13.80 31.16
C LYS A 553 -28.63 -14.08 31.38
N PRO A 554 -28.15 -13.74 32.59
CA PRO A 554 -26.79 -13.27 32.86
C PRO A 554 -25.70 -14.34 32.76
#